data_AF-A0A6B1EMM0-F1
#
_entry.id   AF-A0A6B1EMM0-F1
#
_cell.length_a   1.000
_cell.length_b   1.000
_cell.length_c   1.000
_cell.angle_alpha   90.00
_cell.angle_beta   90.00
_cell.angle_gamma   90.00
#
_symmetry.space_group_name_H-M   'P 1'
#
loop_
_entity.id
_entity.type
_entity.pdbx_description
1 polymer ?
#
loop_
_entity_poly.entity_id
_entity_poly.type
_entity_poly.pdbx_seq_one_letter_code
_entity_poly.pdbx_strand_id
1 'polypeptide(L)'
;MGTDSGERRDTADLGDLQDGDFLLALNEIDQSNIDFRKGISGLCRIVHYDRDFNPKGELWTGESGLLVGLLYNPNDQRLYATNPQENSLLVYDTAGEKHRLTSYLPVRRYGNMALARNGDIVIGVHSLYGAPIEDEFGDGKLIRFNPHTKTVRFFEVEMVGGRRGRHCISNLAIASDDQTIYYVSESGRRLCRFNTQSGSQLDDFLAFSDEDLLRTYGMGVLPGGEVLMACSSGAVLFSPEGEILRSYDVPFDKGWTRAKLALDGEHFYLSNFTQGLLQRRNIETGEVVNELNTGLKCSMLSLTEYQTA
;
A
#
# COMPACT_ATOMS: atom_id res chain seq x y z
N MET A 1 0.12 -37.94 -15.83
CA MET A 1 0.20 -37.42 -17.21
C MET A 1 -1.16 -36.80 -17.52
N GLY A 2 -1.33 -35.52 -17.81
CA GLY A 2 -0.45 -34.37 -17.64
C GLY A 2 -1.22 -33.30 -16.87
N THR A 3 -0.52 -32.53 -16.05
CA THR A 3 -1.05 -31.28 -15.51
C THR A 3 -1.01 -30.28 -16.65
N ASP A 4 -2.19 -29.87 -17.08
CA ASP A 4 -2.41 -28.78 -18.02
C ASP A 4 -1.89 -27.50 -17.36
N SER A 5 -0.60 -27.21 -17.55
CA SER A 5 -0.02 -25.90 -17.30
C SER A 5 -0.47 -25.00 -18.44
N GLY A 6 -1.76 -24.70 -18.47
CA GLY A 6 -2.30 -23.67 -19.34
C GLY A 6 -1.55 -22.39 -19.00
N GLU A 7 -0.76 -21.90 -19.94
CA GLU A 7 -0.31 -20.51 -19.97
C GLU A 7 -1.57 -19.65 -19.79
N ARG A 8 -1.83 -19.19 -18.55
CA ARG A 8 -2.84 -18.17 -18.29
C ARG A 8 -2.33 -16.95 -19.02
N ARG A 9 -2.90 -16.71 -20.20
CA ARG A 9 -2.57 -15.60 -21.08
C ARG A 9 -2.55 -14.32 -20.26
N ASP A 10 -1.56 -13.46 -20.51
CA ASP A 10 -1.44 -12.08 -20.00
C ASP A 10 -2.62 -11.16 -20.38
N THR A 11 -3.74 -11.72 -20.86
CA THR A 11 -4.94 -11.00 -21.31
C THR A 11 -6.03 -11.17 -20.28
N ALA A 12 -5.99 -10.34 -19.26
CA ALA A 12 -7.01 -10.26 -18.24
C ALA A 12 -7.39 -8.77 -18.16
N ASP A 13 -8.60 -8.45 -18.61
CA ASP A 13 -9.11 -7.09 -18.79
C ASP A 13 -9.69 -6.61 -17.44
N LEU A 14 -9.25 -5.43 -16.99
CA LEU A 14 -9.87 -4.81 -15.82
C LEU A 14 -11.33 -4.43 -16.11
N GLY A 15 -11.76 -4.34 -17.37
CA GLY A 15 -13.09 -3.89 -17.77
C GLY A 15 -13.27 -2.39 -17.58
N ASP A 16 -14.48 -1.89 -17.85
CA ASP A 16 -14.77 -0.46 -17.79
C ASP A 16 -14.73 0.07 -16.35
N LEU A 17 -13.76 0.93 -16.05
CA LEU A 17 -13.62 1.62 -14.76
C LEU A 17 -14.61 2.79 -14.63
N GLN A 18 -15.26 2.92 -13.48
CA GLN A 18 -16.20 3.97 -13.14
C GLN A 18 -15.84 4.59 -11.79
N ASP A 19 -16.19 5.86 -11.59
CA ASP A 19 -15.91 6.56 -10.33
C ASP A 19 -16.47 5.77 -9.13
N GLY A 20 -15.65 5.59 -8.10
CA GLY A 20 -15.98 4.82 -6.90
C GLY A 20 -15.79 3.31 -7.03
N ASP A 21 -15.46 2.80 -8.21
CA ASP A 21 -14.90 1.45 -8.33
C ASP A 21 -13.56 1.38 -7.60
N PHE A 22 -13.12 0.17 -7.25
CA PHE A 22 -11.82 -0.03 -6.65
C PHE A 22 -11.10 -1.25 -7.19
N LEU A 23 -9.77 -1.15 -7.17
CA LEU A 23 -8.86 -2.19 -7.55
C LEU A 23 -8.18 -2.72 -6.29
N LEU A 24 -8.07 -4.05 -6.19
CA LEU A 24 -7.50 -4.75 -5.07
C LEU A 24 -6.36 -5.65 -5.55
N ALA A 25 -5.16 -5.38 -5.06
CA ALA A 25 -4.01 -6.25 -5.29
C ALA A 25 -4.14 -7.49 -4.42
N LEU A 26 -3.92 -8.68 -5.00
CA LEU A 26 -3.95 -9.98 -4.36
C LEU A 26 -2.73 -10.82 -4.77
N ASN A 27 -2.39 -11.79 -3.93
CA ASN A 27 -1.49 -12.89 -4.26
C ASN A 27 -2.11 -14.24 -3.85
N GLU A 28 -1.96 -15.23 -4.71
CA GLU A 28 -2.48 -16.59 -4.49
C GLU A 28 -1.35 -17.54 -4.08
N ILE A 29 -1.42 -18.01 -2.84
CA ILE A 29 -0.54 -19.03 -2.28
C ILE A 29 -1.30 -20.34 -2.06
N ASP A 30 -0.57 -21.44 -1.85
CA ASP A 30 -1.15 -22.69 -1.39
C ASP A 30 -1.78 -22.52 0.01
N GLN A 31 -3.11 -22.48 0.03
CA GLN A 31 -3.90 -22.29 1.25
C GLN A 31 -3.88 -23.50 2.19
N SER A 32 -3.48 -24.68 1.70
CA SER A 32 -3.44 -25.90 2.49
C SER A 32 -2.20 -25.99 3.39
N ASN A 33 -1.15 -25.20 3.08
CA ASN A 33 0.14 -25.30 3.74
C ASN A 33 0.86 -23.95 3.85
N ILE A 34 0.27 -23.01 4.59
CA ILE A 34 0.83 -21.67 4.80
C ILE A 34 2.02 -21.75 5.80
N ASP A 35 3.23 -21.51 5.30
CA ASP A 35 4.46 -21.48 6.12
C ASP A 35 5.05 -20.06 6.20
N PHE A 36 4.73 -19.34 7.29
CA PHE A 36 5.27 -18.01 7.56
C PHE A 36 6.80 -17.93 7.67
N ARG A 37 7.50 -19.07 7.83
CA ARG A 37 8.98 -19.09 7.93
C ARG A 37 9.65 -18.99 6.57
N LYS A 38 9.00 -19.50 5.52
CA LYS A 38 9.52 -19.48 4.14
C LYS A 38 9.29 -18.14 3.43
N GLY A 39 8.56 -17.22 4.08
CA GLY A 39 8.04 -16.03 3.43
C GLY A 39 6.78 -16.36 2.66
N ILE A 40 5.92 -15.36 2.51
CA ILE A 40 4.69 -15.47 1.73
C ILE A 40 5.00 -14.98 0.32
N SER A 41 4.74 -15.81 -0.68
CA SER A 41 4.93 -15.49 -2.10
C SER A 41 3.97 -16.34 -2.92
N GLY A 42 3.21 -15.71 -3.82
CA GLY A 42 2.18 -16.36 -4.63
C GLY A 42 1.94 -15.65 -5.96
N LEU A 43 1.15 -16.26 -6.85
CA LEU A 43 0.82 -15.62 -8.13
C LEU A 43 0.03 -14.33 -7.90
N CYS A 44 0.50 -13.24 -8.49
CA CYS A 44 -0.04 -11.91 -8.26
C CYS A 44 -1.14 -11.55 -9.28
N ARG A 45 -2.23 -10.98 -8.78
CA ARG A 45 -3.30 -10.40 -9.61
C ARG A 45 -3.88 -9.14 -8.99
N ILE A 46 -4.53 -8.35 -9.83
CA ILE A 46 -5.31 -7.17 -9.45
C ILE A 46 -6.75 -7.48 -9.80
N VAL A 47 -7.66 -7.29 -8.85
CA VAL A 47 -9.10 -7.57 -9.05
C VAL A 47 -9.86 -6.25 -9.00
N HIS A 48 -10.74 -6.05 -9.95
CA HIS A 48 -11.62 -4.90 -10.04
C HIS A 48 -12.98 -5.23 -9.42
N TYR A 49 -13.42 -4.38 -8.50
CA TYR A 49 -14.74 -4.39 -7.92
C TYR A 49 -15.45 -3.06 -8.17
N ASP A 50 -16.76 -3.10 -8.32
CA ASP A 50 -17.56 -1.88 -8.23
C ASP A 50 -17.61 -1.33 -6.79
N ARG A 51 -18.19 -0.13 -6.66
CA ARG A 51 -18.41 0.54 -5.36
C ARG A 51 -19.18 -0.29 -4.32
N ASP A 52 -19.93 -1.29 -4.77
CA ASP A 52 -20.78 -2.17 -3.96
C ASP A 52 -20.12 -3.54 -3.73
N PHE A 53 -18.83 -3.67 -4.05
CA PHE A 53 -18.00 -4.87 -3.89
C PHE A 53 -18.38 -6.04 -4.80
N ASN A 54 -19.08 -5.80 -5.91
CA ASN A 54 -19.29 -6.82 -6.93
C ASN A 54 -18.06 -6.93 -7.86
N PRO A 55 -17.55 -8.14 -8.15
CA PRO A 55 -16.40 -8.30 -9.02
C PRO A 55 -16.76 -7.94 -10.47
N LYS A 56 -15.92 -7.10 -11.09
CA LYS A 56 -16.08 -6.64 -12.48
C LYS A 56 -15.02 -7.21 -13.42
N GLY A 57 -13.82 -7.49 -12.92
CA GLY A 57 -12.73 -7.97 -13.74
C GLY A 57 -11.52 -8.39 -12.91
N GLU A 58 -10.55 -8.99 -13.57
CA GLU A 58 -9.27 -9.31 -12.96
C GLU A 58 -8.15 -9.16 -13.98
N LEU A 59 -6.94 -8.91 -13.48
CA LEU A 59 -5.72 -8.73 -14.24
C LEU A 59 -4.60 -9.53 -13.57
N TRP A 60 -4.10 -10.57 -14.25
CA TRP A 60 -2.93 -11.32 -13.79
C TRP A 60 -1.65 -10.57 -14.15
N THR A 61 -0.73 -10.40 -13.19
CA THR A 61 0.47 -9.60 -13.44
C THR A 61 1.57 -10.38 -14.16
N GLY A 62 1.48 -11.71 -14.15
CA GLY A 62 2.55 -12.61 -14.61
C GLY A 62 3.73 -12.70 -13.62
N GLU A 63 3.65 -12.02 -12.47
CA GLU A 63 4.66 -12.11 -11.41
C GLU A 63 4.18 -13.02 -10.27
N SER A 64 5.14 -13.65 -9.60
CA SER A 64 4.91 -14.20 -8.26
C SER A 64 5.41 -13.22 -7.20
N GLY A 65 4.91 -13.32 -5.98
CA GLY A 65 5.39 -12.56 -4.85
C GLY A 65 4.27 -12.00 -3.98
N LEU A 66 4.42 -10.73 -3.60
CA LEU A 66 3.43 -9.94 -2.87
C LEU A 66 3.31 -8.58 -3.55
N LEU A 67 2.13 -8.27 -4.08
CA LEU A 67 1.83 -6.90 -4.54
C LEU A 67 1.55 -6.01 -3.34
N VAL A 68 2.51 -5.16 -2.98
CA VAL A 68 2.46 -4.37 -1.74
C VAL A 68 1.78 -3.02 -1.92
N GLY A 69 2.00 -2.37 -3.05
CA GLY A 69 1.42 -1.07 -3.39
C GLY A 69 0.57 -1.17 -4.64
N LEU A 70 -0.57 -0.47 -4.63
CA LEU A 70 -1.43 -0.28 -5.77
C LEU A 70 -1.91 1.18 -5.78
N LEU A 71 -1.75 1.87 -6.90
CA LEU A 71 -2.10 3.29 -7.03
C LEU A 71 -2.60 3.59 -8.45
N TYR A 72 -3.81 4.13 -8.56
CA TYR A 72 -4.28 4.74 -9.80
C TYR A 72 -3.94 6.23 -9.77
N ASN A 73 -3.36 6.74 -10.85
CA ASN A 73 -3.06 8.17 -11.01
C ASN A 73 -4.00 8.76 -12.08
N PRO A 74 -5.02 9.56 -11.70
CA PRO A 74 -5.93 10.18 -12.67
C PRO A 74 -5.22 11.19 -13.59
N ASN A 75 -4.08 11.78 -13.18
CA ASN A 75 -3.38 12.79 -13.99
C ASN A 75 -2.72 12.19 -15.24
N ASP A 76 -2.31 10.93 -15.21
CA ASP A 76 -1.73 10.22 -16.36
C ASP A 76 -2.52 8.97 -16.78
N GLN A 77 -3.64 8.72 -16.11
CA GLN A 77 -4.58 7.63 -16.33
C GLN A 77 -3.93 6.24 -16.27
N ARG A 78 -2.90 6.06 -15.44
CA ARG A 78 -2.20 4.78 -15.29
C ARG A 78 -2.41 4.15 -13.92
N LEU A 79 -2.35 2.82 -13.91
CA LEU A 79 -2.31 2.02 -12.70
C LEU A 79 -0.87 1.57 -12.43
N TYR A 80 -0.42 1.79 -11.20
CA TYR A 80 0.90 1.42 -10.70
C TYR A 80 0.76 0.30 -9.68
N ALA A 81 1.56 -0.74 -9.80
CA ALA A 81 1.62 -1.85 -8.85
C ALA A 81 3.07 -2.18 -8.48
N THR A 82 3.36 -2.36 -7.19
CA THR A 82 4.71 -2.67 -6.72
C THR A 82 4.81 -4.08 -6.18
N ASN A 83 5.86 -4.78 -6.59
CA ASN A 83 6.22 -6.09 -6.07
C ASN A 83 7.64 -6.01 -5.49
N PRO A 84 7.79 -5.72 -4.20
CA PRO A 84 9.11 -5.66 -3.59
C PRO A 84 9.84 -7.00 -3.62
N GLN A 85 9.17 -8.14 -3.79
CA GLN A 85 9.86 -9.44 -3.88
C GLN A 85 10.57 -9.62 -5.23
N GLU A 86 9.99 -9.07 -6.30
CA GLU A 86 10.52 -9.08 -7.68
C GLU A 86 11.27 -7.80 -8.07
N ASN A 87 11.50 -6.91 -7.10
CA ASN A 87 12.07 -5.56 -7.30
C ASN A 87 11.37 -4.79 -8.44
N SER A 88 10.05 -4.95 -8.57
CA SER A 88 9.29 -4.45 -9.71
C SER A 88 8.36 -3.28 -9.33
N LEU A 89 8.22 -2.36 -10.27
CA LEU A 89 7.16 -1.37 -10.35
C LEU A 89 6.50 -1.54 -11.73
N LEU A 90 5.33 -2.15 -11.75
CA LEU A 90 4.52 -2.37 -12.93
C LEU A 90 3.64 -1.16 -13.19
N VAL A 91 3.48 -0.83 -14.47
CA VAL A 91 2.61 0.23 -14.96
C VAL A 91 1.68 -0.37 -16.00
N TYR A 92 0.39 -0.11 -15.84
CA TYR A 92 -0.64 -0.46 -16.80
C TYR A 92 -1.22 0.83 -17.36
N ASP A 93 -1.19 0.97 -18.68
CA ASP A 93 -1.78 2.12 -19.36
C ASP A 93 -3.25 1.90 -19.73
N THR A 94 -3.85 2.93 -20.34
CA THR A 94 -5.26 2.91 -20.77
C THR A 94 -5.55 1.92 -21.89
N ALA A 95 -4.53 1.41 -22.59
CA ALA A 95 -4.65 0.33 -23.56
C ALA A 95 -4.53 -1.06 -22.92
N GLY A 96 -4.29 -1.11 -21.60
CA GLY A 96 -4.05 -2.35 -20.86
C GLY A 96 -2.63 -2.90 -21.04
N GLU A 97 -1.72 -2.15 -21.66
CA GLU A 97 -0.34 -2.62 -21.82
C GLU A 97 0.42 -2.55 -20.49
N LYS A 98 1.09 -3.66 -20.17
CA LYS A 98 1.90 -3.82 -18.97
C LYS A 98 3.36 -3.54 -19.27
N HIS A 99 3.97 -2.62 -18.52
CA HIS A 99 5.40 -2.31 -18.63
C HIS A 99 6.05 -2.20 -17.24
N ARG A 100 7.33 -2.56 -17.13
CA ARG A 100 8.13 -2.29 -15.92
C ARG A 100 8.73 -0.89 -16.01
N LEU A 101 8.58 -0.10 -14.95
CA LEU A 101 9.11 1.26 -14.91
C LEU A 101 10.60 1.25 -14.51
N THR A 102 11.47 1.21 -15.51
CA THR A 102 12.94 1.22 -15.32
C THR A 102 13.65 2.32 -16.09
N SER A 103 12.93 3.10 -16.91
CA SER A 103 13.53 4.11 -17.78
C SER A 103 14.14 5.31 -17.06
N TYR A 104 13.65 5.61 -15.85
CA TYR A 104 14.11 6.74 -15.03
C TYR A 104 14.02 6.46 -13.52
N LEU A 105 13.65 5.24 -13.12
CA LEU A 105 13.68 4.78 -11.74
C LEU A 105 14.58 3.55 -11.66
N PRO A 106 15.47 3.47 -10.66
CA PRO A 106 16.29 2.28 -10.46
C PRO A 106 15.42 1.10 -10.02
N VAL A 107 15.90 -0.11 -10.26
CA VAL A 107 15.28 -1.33 -9.79
C VAL A 107 15.47 -1.42 -8.27
N ARG A 108 14.38 -1.30 -7.50
CA ARG A 108 14.41 -1.39 -6.03
C ARG A 108 13.20 -2.14 -5.49
N ARG A 109 13.27 -2.53 -4.21
CA ARG A 109 12.18 -3.20 -3.49
C ARG A 109 11.09 -2.21 -3.13
N TYR A 110 10.45 -1.58 -4.10
CA TYR A 110 9.46 -0.55 -3.84
C TYR A 110 8.23 -1.09 -3.09
N GLY A 111 7.71 -0.29 -2.17
CA GLY A 111 6.56 -0.59 -1.32
C GLY A 111 5.32 0.20 -1.73
N ASN A 112 4.57 0.69 -0.75
CA ASN A 112 3.38 1.50 -1.02
C ASN A 112 3.74 2.86 -1.62
N MET A 113 2.73 3.42 -2.28
CA MET A 113 2.79 4.69 -2.97
C MET A 113 1.70 5.64 -2.45
N ALA A 114 1.93 6.93 -2.57
CA ALA A 114 0.93 7.97 -2.41
C ALA A 114 0.98 8.94 -3.58
N LEU A 115 -0.16 9.55 -3.89
CA LEU A 115 -0.32 10.49 -4.99
C LEU A 115 -0.43 11.91 -4.45
N ALA A 116 0.43 12.80 -4.91
CA ALA A 116 0.27 14.24 -4.72
C ALA A 116 -0.71 14.82 -5.73
N ARG A 117 -1.34 15.95 -5.41
CA ARG A 117 -2.36 16.56 -6.29
C ARG A 117 -1.83 16.97 -7.66
N ASN A 118 -0.54 17.26 -7.78
CA ASN A 118 0.12 17.60 -9.04
C ASN A 118 0.48 16.38 -9.92
N GLY A 119 0.08 15.18 -9.53
CA GLY A 119 0.39 13.93 -10.24
C GLY A 119 1.75 13.33 -9.88
N ASP A 120 2.50 13.92 -8.94
CA ASP A 120 3.70 13.27 -8.42
C ASP A 120 3.33 12.03 -7.61
N ILE A 121 4.12 10.97 -7.75
CA ILE A 121 4.02 9.77 -6.95
C ILE A 121 5.17 9.76 -5.95
N VAL A 122 4.82 9.54 -4.68
CA VAL A 122 5.78 9.28 -3.61
C VAL A 122 5.80 7.79 -3.33
N ILE A 123 6.99 7.20 -3.27
CA ILE A 123 7.19 5.76 -3.11
C ILE A 123 8.36 5.49 -2.17
N GLY A 124 8.22 4.47 -1.34
CA GLY A 124 9.26 4.05 -0.41
C GLY A 124 9.95 2.77 -0.86
N VAL A 125 11.23 2.62 -0.55
CA VAL A 125 11.87 1.30 -0.50
C VAL A 125 11.26 0.54 0.67
N HIS A 126 10.72 -0.66 0.43
CA HIS A 126 9.94 -1.45 1.38
C HIS A 126 10.81 -2.13 2.45
N SER A 127 11.97 -2.65 2.07
CA SER A 127 12.82 -3.45 2.96
C SER A 127 14.23 -3.64 2.44
N LEU A 128 15.16 -3.98 3.33
CA LEU A 128 16.54 -4.36 3.02
C LEU A 128 16.72 -5.88 2.80
N TYR A 129 15.66 -6.62 2.47
CA TYR A 129 15.77 -8.05 2.15
C TYR A 129 16.43 -8.24 0.78
N GLY A 130 17.26 -9.27 0.64
CA GLY A 130 17.98 -9.55 -0.60
C GLY A 130 19.36 -8.89 -0.64
N ALA A 131 19.98 -8.91 -1.82
CA ALA A 131 21.27 -8.24 -2.03
C ALA A 131 21.09 -6.72 -1.95
N PRO A 132 22.06 -5.98 -1.40
CA PRO A 132 22.11 -4.53 -1.56
C PRO A 132 22.05 -4.16 -3.03
N ILE A 133 21.28 -3.12 -3.34
CA ILE A 133 21.27 -2.53 -4.68
C ILE A 133 22.16 -1.30 -4.61
N GLU A 134 23.24 -1.34 -5.37
CA GLU A 134 24.12 -0.19 -5.58
C GLU A 134 23.71 0.49 -6.88
N ASP A 135 23.24 1.73 -6.76
CA ASP A 135 22.94 2.60 -7.88
C ASP A 135 23.46 4.02 -7.58
N GLU A 136 23.41 4.91 -8.57
CA GLU A 136 23.92 6.28 -8.45
C GLU A 136 23.17 7.14 -7.42
N PHE A 137 22.01 6.67 -6.93
CA PHE A 137 21.16 7.36 -5.97
C PHE A 137 21.40 6.93 -4.52
N GLY A 138 22.36 6.02 -4.30
CA GLY A 138 22.84 5.63 -2.98
C GLY A 138 21.72 5.17 -2.05
N ASP A 139 21.75 5.64 -0.79
CA ASP A 139 20.87 5.16 0.26
C ASP A 139 19.47 5.78 0.28
N GLY A 140 19.07 6.61 -0.69
CA GLY A 140 17.78 7.29 -0.67
C GLY A 140 16.57 6.33 -0.62
N LYS A 141 15.89 6.20 0.53
CA LYS A 141 14.79 5.23 0.71
C LYS A 141 13.41 5.79 0.41
N LEU A 142 13.26 7.11 0.34
CA LEU A 142 12.03 7.77 -0.08
C LEU A 142 12.27 8.44 -1.44
N ILE A 143 11.36 8.20 -2.38
CA ILE A 143 11.48 8.69 -3.75
C ILE A 143 10.21 9.46 -4.09
N ARG A 144 10.36 10.64 -4.68
CA ARG A 144 9.27 11.39 -5.30
C ARG A 144 9.55 11.51 -6.78
N PHE A 145 8.63 11.07 -7.62
CA PHE A 145 8.79 11.15 -9.06
C PHE A 145 7.51 11.61 -9.76
N ASN A 146 7.67 12.19 -10.94
CA ASN A 146 6.55 12.58 -11.79
C ASN A 146 6.60 11.76 -13.08
N PRO A 147 5.56 10.95 -13.39
CA PRO A 147 5.58 10.12 -14.59
C PRO A 147 5.54 10.88 -15.92
N HIS A 148 4.99 12.09 -15.93
CA HIS A 148 4.86 12.93 -17.11
C HIS A 148 6.19 13.63 -17.45
N THR A 149 6.78 14.32 -16.46
CA THR A 149 8.03 15.06 -16.65
C THR A 149 9.28 14.19 -16.50
N LYS A 150 9.12 12.97 -15.96
CA LYS A 150 10.21 12.04 -15.60
C LYS A 150 11.18 12.60 -14.56
N THR A 151 10.80 13.64 -13.83
CA THR A 151 11.62 14.18 -12.73
C THR A 151 11.60 13.22 -11.55
N VAL A 152 12.76 12.99 -10.94
CA VAL A 152 12.91 12.11 -9.78
C VAL A 152 13.76 12.80 -8.71
N ARG A 153 13.37 12.66 -7.45
CA ARG A 153 14.17 13.04 -6.27
C ARG A 153 14.22 11.89 -5.29
N PHE A 154 15.41 11.66 -4.74
CA PHE A 154 15.68 10.65 -3.73
C PHE A 154 16.00 11.34 -2.41
N PHE A 155 15.49 10.78 -1.34
CA PHE A 155 15.66 11.29 0.01
C PHE A 155 16.13 10.16 0.93
N GLU A 156 17.18 10.45 1.69
CA GLU A 156 17.56 9.67 2.85
C GLU A 156 16.64 10.04 4.01
N VAL A 157 16.10 9.03 4.69
CA VAL A 157 15.13 9.19 5.78
C VAL A 157 15.54 8.34 6.96
N GLU A 158 15.10 8.72 8.15
CA GLU A 158 15.33 7.90 9.34
C GLU A 158 14.63 6.55 9.24
N MET A 159 15.27 5.54 9.82
CA MET A 159 14.84 4.16 9.73
C MET A 159 14.65 3.51 11.11
N VAL A 160 13.45 3.00 11.34
CA VAL A 160 13.09 2.28 12.59
C VAL A 160 13.24 0.77 12.44
N GLY A 161 13.20 0.25 11.20
CA GLY A 161 13.48 -1.16 10.90
C GLY A 161 12.31 -2.13 11.15
N GLY A 162 11.24 -1.66 11.80
CA GLY A 162 10.10 -2.49 12.20
C GLY A 162 10.51 -3.59 13.19
N ARG A 163 9.67 -4.62 13.36
CA ARG A 163 9.91 -5.66 14.38
C ARG A 163 11.24 -6.43 14.22
N ARG A 164 11.76 -6.56 13.00
CA ARG A 164 12.94 -7.37 12.67
C ARG A 164 14.14 -6.55 12.19
N GLY A 165 14.07 -5.22 12.26
CA GLY A 165 15.18 -4.34 11.85
C GLY A 165 15.46 -4.28 10.34
N ARG A 166 14.55 -4.79 9.48
CA ARG A 166 14.76 -4.86 8.03
C ARG A 166 13.67 -4.20 7.18
N HIS A 167 12.56 -3.79 7.80
CA HIS A 167 11.54 -3.03 7.08
C HIS A 167 12.02 -1.60 6.92
N CYS A 168 11.96 -1.10 5.68
CA CYS A 168 12.22 0.28 5.35
C CYS A 168 10.92 1.10 5.52
N ILE A 169 10.42 1.66 4.42
CA ILE A 169 9.13 2.32 4.33
C ILE A 169 8.10 1.28 3.86
N SER A 170 7.47 0.61 4.82
CA SER A 170 6.47 -0.44 4.55
C SER A 170 5.12 0.13 4.10
N ASN A 171 4.78 1.33 4.58
CA ASN A 171 3.63 2.11 4.17
C ASN A 171 3.95 3.60 4.33
N LEU A 172 3.30 4.42 3.50
CA LEU A 172 3.42 5.87 3.53
C LEU A 172 2.11 6.52 3.10
N ALA A 173 1.94 7.78 3.51
CA ALA A 173 0.87 8.67 3.08
C ALA A 173 1.43 10.09 2.90
N ILE A 174 0.76 10.90 2.07
CA ILE A 174 1.10 12.30 1.86
C ILE A 174 0.05 13.18 2.51
N ALA A 175 0.48 14.25 3.19
CA ALA A 175 -0.42 15.22 3.79
C ALA A 175 -1.02 16.16 2.73
N SER A 176 -2.04 16.92 3.13
CA SER A 176 -2.73 17.90 2.29
C SER A 176 -1.87 19.10 1.88
N ASP A 177 -0.62 19.21 2.32
CA ASP A 177 0.35 20.21 1.86
C ASP A 177 1.18 19.74 0.64
N ASP A 178 0.97 18.49 0.17
CA ASP A 178 1.76 17.81 -0.87
C ASP A 178 3.28 17.77 -0.58
N GLN A 179 3.72 18.00 0.65
CA GLN A 179 5.15 18.11 1.00
C GLN A 179 5.53 17.18 2.14
N THR A 180 4.65 17.03 3.12
CA THR A 180 4.87 16.23 4.33
C THR A 180 4.45 14.79 4.08
N ILE A 181 5.41 13.88 4.21
CA ILE A 181 5.24 12.44 4.05
C ILE A 181 5.23 11.80 5.43
N TYR A 182 4.18 11.04 5.69
CA TYR A 182 4.06 10.16 6.86
C TYR A 182 4.49 8.77 6.44
N TYR A 183 5.30 8.10 7.24
CA TYR A 183 5.79 6.77 6.90
C TYR A 183 6.11 5.90 8.11
N VAL A 184 6.00 4.59 7.91
CA VAL A 184 6.27 3.58 8.96
C VAL A 184 7.06 2.40 8.42
N SER A 185 7.79 1.77 9.35
CA SER A 185 8.24 0.40 9.22
C SER A 185 7.25 -0.53 9.90
N GLU A 186 6.82 -1.60 9.21
CA GLU A 186 5.76 -2.49 9.67
C GLU A 186 6.04 -3.07 11.05
N SER A 187 5.01 -3.09 11.90
CA SER A 187 5.10 -3.49 13.30
C SER A 187 6.14 -2.67 14.10
N GLY A 188 6.39 -1.43 13.67
CA GLY A 188 7.28 -0.49 14.34
C GLY A 188 6.61 0.20 15.52
N ARG A 189 7.32 1.18 16.09
CA ARG A 189 6.85 1.99 17.22
C ARG A 189 6.74 3.48 16.90
N ARG A 190 7.28 3.92 15.77
CA ARG A 190 7.24 5.32 15.36
C ARG A 190 6.42 5.46 14.09
N LEU A 191 5.64 6.53 14.01
CA LEU A 191 5.15 7.09 12.76
C LEU A 191 5.95 8.36 12.49
N CYS A 192 6.82 8.27 11.50
CA CYS A 192 7.80 9.30 11.17
C CYS A 192 7.22 10.28 10.15
N ARG A 193 7.81 11.49 10.11
CA ARG A 193 7.46 12.54 9.14
C ARG A 193 8.69 13.03 8.40
N PHE A 194 8.53 13.31 7.11
CA PHE A 194 9.59 13.86 6.27
C PHE A 194 9.05 14.96 5.36
N ASN A 195 9.76 16.07 5.21
CA ASN A 195 9.38 17.13 4.29
C ASN A 195 10.17 17.01 2.97
N THR A 196 9.47 16.74 1.88
CA THR A 196 10.08 16.56 0.54
C THR A 196 10.47 17.86 -0.15
N GLN A 197 10.00 19.02 0.34
CA GLN A 197 10.36 20.32 -0.19
C GLN A 197 11.70 20.81 0.39
N SER A 198 11.89 20.70 1.71
CA SER A 198 13.17 21.00 2.36
C SER A 198 14.16 19.85 2.32
N GLY A 199 13.69 18.62 2.05
CA GLY A 199 14.53 17.42 2.06
C GLY A 199 15.00 17.04 3.46
N SER A 200 14.18 17.29 4.48
CA SER A 200 14.55 17.10 5.89
C SER A 200 13.60 16.19 6.65
N GLN A 201 14.18 15.37 7.53
CA GLN A 201 13.44 14.65 8.56
C GLN A 201 12.74 15.65 9.48
N LEU A 202 11.49 15.35 9.86
CA LEU A 202 10.73 16.07 10.88
C LEU A 202 10.61 15.20 12.13
N ASP A 203 10.22 15.83 13.25
CA ASP A 203 9.85 15.11 14.46
C ASP A 203 8.79 14.05 14.16
N ASP A 204 8.84 12.93 14.85
CA ASP A 204 7.79 11.91 14.73
C ASP A 204 6.41 12.50 15.02
N PHE A 205 5.41 11.97 14.34
CA PHE A 205 4.02 12.25 14.70
C PHE A 205 3.59 11.42 15.91
N LEU A 206 4.02 10.15 15.97
CA LEU A 206 3.81 9.27 17.13
C LEU A 206 5.07 8.47 17.43
N ALA A 207 5.36 8.29 18.71
CA ALA A 207 6.39 7.38 19.20
C ALA A 207 5.86 6.60 20.41
N PHE A 208 5.62 5.30 20.21
CA PHE A 208 5.19 4.39 21.26
C PHE A 208 6.38 3.96 22.13
N SER A 209 6.18 3.96 23.44
CA SER A 209 7.09 3.42 24.44
C SER A 209 7.25 1.91 24.27
N ASP A 210 8.22 1.31 24.99
CA ASP A 210 8.43 -0.13 24.90
C ASP A 210 7.26 -0.98 25.44
N GLU A 211 6.53 -0.42 26.40
CA GLU A 211 5.42 -1.05 27.11
C GLU A 211 4.10 -1.00 26.34
N ASP A 212 3.97 -0.07 25.38
CA ASP A 212 2.77 0.05 24.57
C ASP A 212 2.47 -1.24 23.80
N LEU A 213 1.19 -1.60 23.73
CA LEU A 213 0.71 -2.74 22.96
C LEU A 213 0.48 -2.39 21.48
N LEU A 214 0.26 -1.10 21.18
CA LEU A 214 0.05 -0.62 19.83
C LEU A 214 1.34 -0.64 19.03
N ARG A 215 1.23 -1.00 17.75
CA ARG A 215 2.32 -1.00 16.78
C ARG A 215 1.84 -0.31 15.52
N THR A 216 2.78 0.26 14.79
CA THR A 216 2.49 0.98 13.55
C THR A 216 2.36 0.03 12.36
N TYR A 217 1.26 0.16 11.63
CA TYR A 217 1.04 -0.47 10.32
C TYR A 217 0.54 0.60 9.33
N GLY A 218 -0.04 0.20 8.21
CA GLY A 218 -0.45 1.13 7.16
C GLY A 218 -1.49 2.15 7.61
N MET A 219 -1.34 3.39 7.11
CA MET A 219 -2.16 4.54 7.48
C MET A 219 -2.62 5.34 6.26
N GLY A 220 -3.59 6.22 6.51
CA GLY A 220 -3.92 7.37 5.68
C GLY A 220 -3.88 8.66 6.51
N VAL A 221 -3.63 9.79 5.84
CA VAL A 221 -3.69 11.12 6.43
C VAL A 221 -4.91 11.83 5.85
N LEU A 222 -5.77 12.35 6.72
CA LEU A 222 -6.97 13.08 6.33
C LEU A 222 -6.63 14.54 5.99
N PRO A 223 -7.50 15.26 5.27
CA PRO A 223 -7.24 16.65 4.89
C PRO A 223 -6.95 17.60 6.05
N GLY A 224 -7.54 17.35 7.23
CA GLY A 224 -7.34 18.12 8.46
C GLY A 224 -6.05 17.79 9.22
N GLY A 225 -5.31 16.77 8.79
CA GLY A 225 -4.08 16.30 9.45
C GLY A 225 -4.29 15.14 10.42
N GLU A 226 -5.53 14.68 10.62
CA GLU A 226 -5.82 13.46 11.36
C GLU A 226 -5.17 12.25 10.67
N VAL A 227 -4.77 11.27 11.48
CA VAL A 227 -4.15 10.04 10.96
C VAL A 227 -5.02 8.85 11.30
N LEU A 228 -5.53 8.18 10.27
CA LEU A 228 -6.21 6.90 10.40
C LEU A 228 -5.18 5.78 10.19
N MET A 229 -4.93 4.97 11.21
CA MET A 229 -3.89 3.95 11.17
C MET A 229 -4.44 2.57 11.56
N ALA A 230 -4.05 1.55 10.81
CA ALA A 230 -4.20 0.18 11.27
C ALA A 230 -3.20 -0.10 12.40
N CYS A 231 -3.69 -0.67 13.49
CA CYS A 231 -2.91 -1.14 14.61
C CYS A 231 -3.04 -2.66 14.74
N SER A 232 -2.18 -3.27 15.55
CA SER A 232 -2.12 -4.72 15.77
C SER A 232 -3.48 -5.37 16.08
N SER A 233 -4.37 -4.62 16.75
CA SER A 233 -5.70 -5.05 17.19
C SER A 233 -6.86 -4.34 16.48
N GLY A 234 -6.61 -3.56 15.41
CA GLY A 234 -7.68 -2.89 14.67
C GLY A 234 -7.28 -1.60 13.99
N ALA A 235 -8.03 -0.52 14.24
CA ALA A 235 -7.73 0.79 13.70
C ALA A 235 -7.89 1.87 14.77
N VAL A 236 -7.12 2.95 14.62
CA VAL A 236 -7.17 4.13 15.50
C VAL A 236 -7.15 5.38 14.63
N LEU A 237 -8.00 6.35 14.97
CA LEU A 237 -7.97 7.71 14.44
C LEU A 237 -7.28 8.62 15.45
N PHE A 238 -6.21 9.27 15.01
CA PHE A 238 -5.46 10.24 15.81
C PHE A 238 -5.76 11.68 15.35
N SER A 239 -5.75 12.64 16.27
CA SER A 239 -5.80 14.06 15.96
C SER A 239 -4.53 14.53 15.25
N PRO A 240 -4.49 15.74 14.67
CA PRO A 240 -3.26 16.30 14.09
C PRO A 240 -2.09 16.43 15.08
N GLU A 241 -2.37 16.42 16.38
CA GLU A 241 -1.41 16.47 17.48
C GLU A 241 -1.00 15.06 17.99
N GLY A 242 -1.59 13.99 17.44
CA GLY A 242 -1.30 12.61 17.83
C GLY A 242 -2.12 12.09 19.00
N GLU A 243 -3.17 12.80 19.43
CA GLU A 243 -4.08 12.29 20.46
C GLU A 243 -5.07 11.28 19.88
N ILE A 244 -5.47 10.26 20.64
CA ILE A 244 -6.47 9.30 20.17
C ILE A 244 -7.85 9.98 20.17
N LEU A 245 -8.41 10.19 18.99
CA LEU A 245 -9.80 10.63 18.81
C LEU A 245 -10.77 9.46 18.87
N ARG A 246 -10.37 8.32 18.30
CA ARG A 246 -11.21 7.13 18.23
C ARG A 246 -10.40 5.85 18.11
N SER A 247 -10.83 4.82 18.84
CA SER A 247 -10.38 3.44 18.65
C SER A 247 -11.53 2.63 18.09
N TYR A 248 -11.34 1.99 16.93
CA TYR A 248 -12.36 1.16 16.31
C TYR A 248 -12.24 -0.25 16.86
N ASP A 249 -13.29 -0.71 17.54
CA ASP A 249 -13.39 -2.11 17.94
C ASP A 249 -13.64 -2.97 16.71
N VAL A 250 -12.73 -3.91 16.47
CA VAL A 250 -12.80 -4.80 15.32
C VAL A 250 -12.69 -6.24 15.79
N PRO A 251 -13.53 -7.14 15.24
CA PRO A 251 -13.33 -8.56 15.42
C PRO A 251 -11.91 -8.96 14.98
N PHE A 252 -11.40 -10.05 15.56
CA PHE A 252 -10.05 -10.58 15.35
C PHE A 252 -8.92 -9.79 16.02
N ASP A 253 -8.19 -10.50 16.89
CA ASP A 253 -7.11 -9.92 17.68
C ASP A 253 -5.91 -9.45 16.84
N LYS A 254 -5.74 -9.94 15.59
CA LYS A 254 -4.51 -9.76 14.78
C LYS A 254 -4.77 -9.76 13.27
N GLY A 255 -3.81 -9.17 12.55
CA GLY A 255 -3.69 -9.28 11.10
C GLY A 255 -4.17 -8.07 10.32
N TRP A 256 -4.69 -7.05 11.00
CA TRP A 256 -5.01 -5.75 10.43
C TRP A 256 -3.72 -5.02 10.05
N THR A 257 -3.59 -4.67 8.77
CA THR A 257 -2.31 -4.20 8.20
C THR A 257 -2.40 -2.82 7.56
N ARG A 258 -3.57 -2.38 7.12
CA ARG A 258 -3.74 -1.07 6.48
C ARG A 258 -5.11 -0.50 6.78
N ALA A 259 -5.14 0.79 7.10
CA ALA A 259 -6.34 1.60 7.09
C ALA A 259 -6.16 2.72 6.04
N LYS A 260 -7.14 2.90 5.16
CA LYS A 260 -7.12 3.90 4.09
C LYS A 260 -8.46 4.61 4.03
N LEU A 261 -8.47 5.94 4.07
CA LEU A 261 -9.68 6.72 3.86
C LEU A 261 -10.24 6.44 2.44
N ALA A 262 -11.55 6.25 2.35
CA ALA A 262 -12.23 6.16 1.06
C ALA A 262 -12.35 7.57 0.44
N LEU A 263 -12.48 7.64 -0.89
CA LEU A 263 -12.58 8.93 -1.60
C LEU A 263 -13.82 9.75 -1.19
N ASP A 264 -14.85 9.12 -0.65
CA ASP A 264 -16.04 9.81 -0.15
C ASP A 264 -15.80 10.61 1.15
N GLY A 265 -14.68 10.36 1.85
CA GLY A 265 -14.36 10.99 3.13
C GLY A 265 -15.22 10.55 4.32
N GLU A 266 -16.23 9.72 4.11
CA GLU A 266 -17.17 9.23 5.13
C GLU A 266 -16.81 7.80 5.60
N HIS A 267 -16.09 7.07 4.75
CA HIS A 267 -15.71 5.69 5.00
C HIS A 267 -14.19 5.49 4.99
N PHE A 268 -13.78 4.34 5.52
CA PHE A 268 -12.42 3.85 5.36
C PHE A 268 -12.39 2.35 5.08
N TYR A 269 -11.37 1.94 4.34
CA TYR A 269 -11.03 0.55 4.12
C TYR A 269 -10.06 0.06 5.19
N LEU A 270 -10.35 -1.09 5.78
CA LEU A 270 -9.49 -1.77 6.74
C LEU A 270 -9.20 -3.18 6.23
N SER A 271 -7.92 -3.52 6.09
CA SER A 271 -7.52 -4.79 5.48
C SER A 271 -6.81 -5.74 6.44
N ASN A 272 -7.24 -7.00 6.45
CA ASN A 272 -6.68 -8.09 7.23
C ASN A 272 -5.90 -9.06 6.35
N PHE A 273 -4.57 -9.01 6.44
CA PHE A 273 -3.67 -9.88 5.69
C PHE A 273 -3.83 -11.36 6.06
N THR A 274 -4.07 -11.67 7.33
CA THR A 274 -4.07 -13.07 7.81
C THR A 274 -5.33 -13.82 7.40
N GLN A 275 -6.47 -13.12 7.32
CA GLN A 275 -7.75 -13.71 6.94
C GLN A 275 -8.17 -13.43 5.49
N GLY A 276 -7.48 -12.53 4.78
CA GLY A 276 -7.89 -12.15 3.42
C GLY A 276 -9.19 -11.34 3.42
N LEU A 277 -9.38 -10.50 4.44
CA LEU A 277 -10.60 -9.73 4.67
C LEU A 277 -10.38 -8.25 4.37
N LEU A 278 -11.28 -7.64 3.62
CA LEU A 278 -11.37 -6.19 3.42
C LEU A 278 -12.72 -5.72 3.97
N GLN A 279 -12.71 -4.72 4.83
CA GLN A 279 -13.93 -4.08 5.34
C GLN A 279 -13.96 -2.62 4.91
N ARG A 280 -15.11 -2.14 4.44
CA ARG A 280 -15.43 -0.70 4.38
C ARG A 280 -16.24 -0.35 5.61
N ARG A 281 -15.78 0.64 6.36
CA ARG A 281 -16.37 1.06 7.63
C ARG A 281 -16.71 2.53 7.61
N ASN A 282 -17.76 2.92 8.30
CA ASN A 282 -18.06 4.32 8.55
C ASN A 282 -17.00 4.91 9.51
N ILE A 283 -16.45 6.08 9.19
CA ILE A 283 -15.38 6.68 9.99
C ILE A 283 -15.89 7.26 11.32
N GLU A 284 -17.14 7.72 11.37
CA GLU A 284 -17.72 8.29 12.59
C GLU A 284 -18.14 7.21 13.59
N THR A 285 -18.78 6.14 13.12
CA THR A 285 -19.35 5.10 13.99
C THR A 285 -18.46 3.87 14.13
N GLY A 286 -17.62 3.60 13.13
CA GLY A 286 -16.84 2.37 13.02
C GLY A 286 -17.62 1.17 12.48
N GLU A 287 -18.91 1.31 12.20
CA GLU A 287 -19.76 0.22 11.71
C GLU A 287 -19.27 -0.32 10.36
N VAL A 288 -19.34 -1.64 10.18
CA VAL A 288 -19.03 -2.29 8.91
C VAL A 288 -20.19 -2.07 7.95
N VAL A 289 -19.91 -1.40 6.83
CA VAL A 289 -20.89 -1.13 5.76
C VAL A 289 -20.81 -2.21 4.68
N ASN A 290 -19.58 -2.62 4.33
CA ASN A 290 -19.33 -3.74 3.41
C ASN A 290 -18.17 -4.59 3.92
N GLU A 291 -18.21 -5.87 3.59
CA GLU A 291 -17.15 -6.82 3.88
C GLU A 291 -16.91 -7.73 2.67
N LEU A 292 -15.64 -7.93 2.32
CA LEU A 292 -15.18 -8.86 1.31
C LEU A 292 -14.18 -9.83 1.92
N ASN A 293 -14.56 -11.11 1.91
CA ASN A 293 -13.65 -12.20 2.18
C ASN A 293 -13.17 -12.79 0.85
N THR A 294 -11.89 -12.61 0.55
CA THR A 294 -11.28 -13.11 -0.69
C THR A 294 -11.11 -14.63 -0.72
N GLY A 295 -11.24 -15.29 0.44
CA GLY A 295 -10.87 -16.70 0.60
C GLY A 295 -9.36 -16.95 0.58
N LEU A 296 -8.54 -15.90 0.44
CA LEU A 296 -7.09 -15.99 0.31
C LEU A 296 -6.41 -15.48 1.58
N LYS A 297 -6.06 -16.40 2.48
CA LYS A 297 -5.23 -16.06 3.64
C LYS A 297 -3.82 -15.68 3.19
N CYS A 298 -3.21 -14.77 3.93
CA CYS A 298 -1.88 -14.23 3.62
C CYS A 298 -1.80 -13.63 2.21
N SER A 299 -2.92 -13.06 1.75
CA SER A 299 -2.94 -12.21 0.57
C SER A 299 -2.76 -10.77 1.01
N MET A 300 -1.88 -10.04 0.35
CA MET A 300 -1.85 -8.59 0.48
C MET A 300 -3.18 -8.03 -0.04
N LEU A 301 -3.66 -6.97 0.59
CA LEU A 301 -4.91 -6.30 0.25
C LEU A 301 -4.63 -4.81 0.12
N SER A 302 -3.75 -4.46 -0.82
CA SER A 302 -3.47 -3.07 -1.18
C SER A 302 -4.53 -2.60 -2.16
N LEU A 303 -5.09 -1.41 -1.93
CA LEU A 303 -6.28 -0.93 -2.63
C LEU A 303 -6.09 0.47 -3.16
N THR A 304 -6.60 0.70 -4.38
CA THR A 304 -6.81 2.03 -4.94
C THR A 304 -8.25 2.16 -5.43
N GLU A 305 -8.88 3.28 -5.12
CA GLU A 305 -10.15 3.64 -5.74
C GLU A 305 -9.86 4.32 -7.08
N TYR A 306 -10.77 4.13 -8.02
CA TYR A 306 -10.78 4.82 -9.29
C TYR A 306 -11.60 6.10 -9.17
N GLN A 307 -11.05 7.16 -9.76
CA GLN A 307 -11.74 8.42 -9.98
C GLN A 307 -11.23 9.05 -11.27
N THR A 308 -12.08 9.76 -11.97
CA THR A 308 -11.69 10.66 -13.05
C THR A 308 -10.91 11.88 -12.52
N ALA A 309 -10.15 12.53 -13.40
CA ALA A 309 -9.32 13.69 -13.07
C ALA A 309 -10.14 14.98 -12.89
#